data_AF-A0A896TCZ3-F1
#
_entry.id   AF-A0A896TCZ3-F1
#
_cell.length_a   1.000
_cell.length_b   1.000
_cell.length_c   1.000
_cell.angle_alpha   90.00
_cell.angle_beta   90.00
_cell.angle_gamma   90.00
#
_symmetry.space_group_name_H-M   'P 1'
#
loop_
_entity.id
_entity.type
_entity.pdbx_description
1 polymer ?
#
loop_
_entity_poly.entity_id
_entity_poly.type
_entity_poly.pdbx_seq_one_letter_code
_entity_poly.pdbx_strand_id
1 'polypeptide(L)'
;METPKIYVVNLNSYNNMKTRGRWYDLPVDFRQIQRDLLLDEEHGEEFAIHDFENFYGYKVGEYSSIKELNVTLSQVFRVTNVEF
;
A
#
# COMPACT_ATOMS: atom_id res chain seq x y z
N MET A 1 -14.40 -12.22 2.43
CA MET A 1 -13.27 -11.83 1.56
C MET A 1 -12.09 -11.55 2.45
N GLU A 2 -10.90 -11.98 2.04
CA GLU A 2 -9.66 -11.60 2.73
C GLU A 2 -9.37 -10.11 2.52
N THR A 3 -8.72 -9.49 3.51
CA THR A 3 -8.35 -8.07 3.49
C THR A 3 -7.32 -7.80 2.38
N PRO A 4 -7.56 -6.81 1.50
CA PRO A 4 -6.58 -6.36 0.51
C PRO A 4 -5.29 -5.87 1.14
N LYS A 5 -4.15 -6.22 0.53
CA LYS A 5 -2.83 -5.89 1.06
C LYS A 5 -1.89 -5.40 -0.02
N ILE A 6 -0.97 -4.52 0.36
CA ILE A 6 0.10 -4.04 -0.52
C ILE A 6 1.46 -4.22 0.16
N TYR A 7 2.45 -4.60 -0.62
CA TYR A 7 3.84 -4.62 -0.20
C TYR A 7 4.52 -3.35 -0.70
N VAL A 8 4.88 -2.49 0.24
CA VAL A 8 5.47 -1.17 -0.04
C VAL A 8 6.94 -1.16 0.34
N VAL A 9 7.78 -0.58 -0.50
CA VAL A 9 9.22 -0.41 -0.25
C VAL A 9 9.64 1.05 -0.26
N ASN A 10 10.63 1.42 0.55
CA ASN A 10 11.37 2.67 0.40
C ASN A 10 12.35 2.54 -0.79
N LEU A 11 12.23 3.41 -1.79
CA LEU A 11 13.00 3.32 -3.03
C LEU A 11 14.50 3.59 -2.85
N ASN A 12 14.87 4.53 -1.99
CA ASN A 12 16.28 4.79 -1.69
C ASN A 12 16.93 3.54 -1.08
N SER A 13 16.26 2.91 -0.11
CA SER A 13 16.76 1.68 0.51
C SER A 13 16.87 0.52 -0.48
N TYR A 14 15.91 0.41 -1.41
CA TYR A 14 15.89 -0.61 -2.45
C TYR A 14 17.06 -0.44 -3.43
N ASN A 15 17.25 0.79 -3.94
CA ASN A 15 18.34 1.11 -4.87
C ASN A 15 19.73 0.92 -4.26
N ASN A 16 19.86 1.04 -2.94
CA ASN A 16 21.10 0.84 -2.20
C ASN A 16 21.29 -0.59 -1.66
N MET A 17 20.50 -1.57 -2.12
CA MET A 17 20.55 -2.98 -1.67
C MET A 17 20.36 -3.16 -0.15
N LYS A 18 19.67 -2.22 0.50
CA LYS A 18 19.32 -2.22 1.93
C LYS A 18 17.81 -2.17 2.13
N THR A 19 17.09 -2.91 1.28
CA THR A 19 15.63 -2.79 1.11
C THR A 19 14.87 -2.81 2.42
N ARG A 20 14.12 -1.73 2.66
CA ARG A 20 13.11 -1.62 3.71
C ARG A 20 11.76 -1.71 3.05
N GLY A 21 11.08 -2.84 3.24
CA GLY A 21 9.74 -3.08 2.74
C GLY A 21 8.86 -3.78 3.77
N ARG A 22 7.55 -3.58 3.66
CA ARG A 22 6.56 -4.16 4.58
C ARG A 22 5.20 -4.32 3.89
N TRP A 23 4.47 -5.35 4.32
CA TRP A 23 3.06 -5.57 3.97
C TRP A 23 2.14 -4.72 4.84
N TYR A 24 1.12 -4.13 4.21
CA TYR A 24 0.08 -3.35 4.88
C TYR A 24 -1.30 -3.83 4.46
N ASP A 25 -2.14 -4.10 5.45
CA ASP A 25 -3.57 -4.30 5.24
C ASP A 25 -4.24 -2.94 4.96
N LEU A 26 -5.16 -2.92 4.00
CA LEU A 26 -5.90 -1.72 3.65
C LEU A 26 -7.28 -1.68 4.34
N PRO A 27 -7.77 -0.48 4.73
CA PRO A 27 -7.11 0.81 4.56
C PRO A 27 -5.96 1.04 5.55
N VAL A 28 -4.91 1.74 5.10
CA VAL A 28 -3.72 2.07 5.91
C VAL A 28 -3.49 3.58 5.97
N ASP A 29 -3.09 4.11 7.12
CA ASP A 29 -2.64 5.50 7.24
C ASP A 29 -1.26 5.65 6.59
N PHE A 30 -1.12 6.59 5.66
CA PHE A 30 0.17 6.86 5.02
C PHE A 30 1.25 7.24 6.04
N ARG A 31 0.90 7.93 7.14
CA ARG A 31 1.87 8.27 8.21
C ARG A 31 2.45 7.03 8.89
N GLN A 32 1.69 5.93 8.93
CA GLN A 32 2.21 4.65 9.42
C GLN A 32 3.27 4.11 8.46
N ILE A 33 3.00 4.12 7.16
CA ILE A 33 3.97 3.68 6.13
C ILE A 33 5.25 4.53 6.22
N GLN A 34 5.13 5.85 6.33
CA GLN A 34 6.28 6.75 6.45
C GLN A 34 7.16 6.39 7.66
N ARG A 35 6.55 6.16 8.82
CA ARG A 35 7.29 5.79 10.03
C ARG A 35 7.93 4.41 9.93
N ASP A 36 7.20 3.45 9.41
CA ASP A 36 7.64 2.05 9.35
C ASP A 36 8.76 1.84 8.33
N LEU A 37 8.76 2.60 7.23
CA LEU A 37 9.74 2.49 6.15
C LEU A 37 10.83 3.57 6.18
N LEU A 38 10.80 4.48 7.16
CA LEU A 38 11.68 5.66 7.23
C LEU A 38 11.63 6.46 5.93
N LEU A 39 10.43 6.94 5.57
CA LEU A 39 10.26 7.87 4.46
C LEU A 39 10.47 9.30 4.97
N ASP A 40 11.73 9.74 4.93
CA ASP A 40 12.17 11.05 5.39
C ASP A 40 13.35 11.58 4.56
N GLU A 41 13.80 12.81 4.83
CA GLU A 41 14.86 13.50 4.10
C GLU A 41 16.21 12.73 4.13
N GLU A 42 16.50 12.02 5.22
CA GLU A 42 17.77 11.30 5.39
C GLU A 42 17.76 9.94 4.68
N HIS A 43 16.63 9.25 4.71
CA HIS A 43 16.48 7.88 4.23
C HIS A 43 15.77 7.77 2.88
N GLY A 44 15.35 8.89 2.31
CA GLY A 44 14.59 8.99 1.06
C GLY A 44 13.08 8.94 1.30
N GLU A 45 12.36 9.87 0.67
CA GLU A 45 10.91 10.05 0.85
C GLU A 45 10.08 9.18 -0.11
N GLU A 46 10.70 8.67 -1.17
CA GLU A 46 10.01 7.95 -2.24
C GLU A 46 9.77 6.48 -1.89
N PHE A 47 8.61 5.98 -2.31
CA PHE A 47 8.20 4.59 -2.12
C PHE A 47 7.60 4.02 -3.40
N ALA A 48 7.54 2.70 -3.47
CA ALA A 48 6.88 1.95 -4.55
C ALA A 48 6.12 0.75 -4.00
N ILE A 49 5.04 0.36 -4.67
CA ILE A 49 4.31 -0.87 -4.41
C ILE A 49 4.91 -1.97 -5.28
N HIS A 50 5.57 -2.94 -4.67
CA HIS A 50 6.22 -4.02 -5.42
C HIS A 50 5.35 -5.27 -5.54
N ASP A 51 4.35 -5.43 -4.66
CA ASP A 51 3.42 -6.57 -4.70
C ASP A 51 2.07 -6.21 -4.05
N PHE A 52 1.04 -7.01 -4.34
CA PHE A 52 -0.31 -6.82 -3.79
C PHE A 52 -1.12 -8.12 -3.75
N GLU A 53 -2.04 -8.22 -2.79
CA GLU A 53 -2.91 -9.37 -2.60
C GLU A 53 -4.37 -8.95 -2.42
N ASN A 54 -5.30 -9.84 -2.78
CA ASN A 54 -6.73 -9.71 -2.47
C ASN A 54 -7.42 -8.46 -3.09
N PHE A 55 -6.98 -8.04 -4.27
CA PHE A 55 -7.59 -6.94 -5.04
C PHE A 55 -8.68 -7.38 -6.03
N TYR A 56 -9.01 -8.68 -6.13
CA TYR A 56 -10.16 -9.25 -6.84
C TYR A 56 -10.49 -8.60 -8.21
N GLY A 57 -9.48 -8.43 -9.07
CA GLY A 57 -9.64 -7.87 -10.43
C GLY A 57 -9.28 -6.40 -10.58
N TYR A 58 -9.05 -5.67 -9.48
CA TYR A 58 -8.42 -4.37 -9.51
C TYR A 58 -6.91 -4.51 -9.75
N LYS A 59 -6.36 -3.66 -10.61
CA LYS A 59 -4.91 -3.58 -10.85
C LYS A 59 -4.30 -2.58 -9.89
N VAL A 60 -3.23 -2.99 -9.22
CA VAL A 60 -2.37 -2.10 -8.45
C VAL A 60 -1.09 -1.92 -9.24
N GLY A 61 -0.75 -0.67 -9.51
CA GLY A 61 0.50 -0.28 -10.14
C GLY A 61 1.54 0.11 -9.10
N GLU A 62 2.80 0.11 -9.52
CA GLU A 62 3.95 0.47 -8.67
C GLU A 62 3.80 1.84 -8.01
N TYR A 63 3.22 2.80 -8.73
CA TYR A 63 3.00 4.18 -8.28
C TYR A 63 1.53 4.46 -7.94
N SER A 64 0.72 3.43 -7.71
CA SER A 64 -0.68 3.62 -7.31
C SER A 64 -0.77 4.40 -6.00
N SER A 65 -1.69 5.37 -5.95
CA SER A 65 -1.90 6.21 -4.78
C SER A 65 -2.50 5.41 -3.62
N ILE A 66 -1.83 5.39 -2.47
CA ILE A 66 -2.33 4.76 -1.24
C ILE A 66 -3.72 5.29 -0.86
N LYS A 67 -3.96 6.59 -1.07
CA LYS A 67 -5.25 7.22 -0.81
C LYS A 67 -6.35 6.65 -1.70
N GLU A 68 -6.07 6.48 -3.00
CA GLU A 68 -7.04 5.92 -3.95
C GLU A 68 -7.34 4.46 -3.61
N LEU A 69 -6.31 3.66 -3.32
CA LEU A 69 -6.47 2.27 -2.92
C LEU A 69 -7.33 2.14 -1.64
N ASN A 70 -7.11 2.99 -0.63
CA ASN A 70 -7.95 3.04 0.57
C ASN A 70 -9.43 3.35 0.26
N VAL A 71 -9.68 4.29 -0.67
CA VAL A 71 -11.04 4.71 -1.04
C VAL A 71 -11.76 3.63 -1.84
N THR A 72 -11.09 3.04 -2.84
CA THR A 72 -11.68 1.98 -3.68
C THR A 72 -12.19 0.83 -2.82
N LEU A 73 -11.43 0.43 -1.81
CA LEU A 73 -11.85 -0.63 -0.90
C LEU A 73 -13.01 -0.24 -0.01
N SER A 74 -13.02 1.00 0.48
CA SER A 74 -14.17 1.53 1.25
C SER A 74 -15.47 1.48 0.43
N GLN A 75 -15.39 1.64 -0.90
CA GLN A 75 -16.54 1.50 -1.79
C GLN A 75 -16.91 0.03 -2.05
N VAL A 76 -15.93 -0.85 -2.27
CA VAL A 76 -16.16 -2.29 -2.48
C VAL A 76 -16.82 -2.93 -1.26
N PHE A 77 -16.29 -2.71 -0.05
CA PHE A 77 -16.88 -3.22 1.20
C PHE A 77 -18.30 -2.70 1.46
N ARG A 78 -18.59 -1.47 1.03
CA ARG A 78 -19.96 -0.92 1.10
C ARG A 78 -20.92 -1.64 0.16
N VAL A 79 -20.49 -1.98 -1.06
CA VAL A 79 -21.34 -2.65 -2.05
C VAL A 79 -21.55 -4.13 -1.70
N THR A 80 -20.52 -4.81 -1.16
CA THR A 80 -20.63 -6.23 -0.81
C THR A 80 -21.39 -6.51 0.48
N ASN A 81 -21.56 -5.50 1.35
CA ASN A 81 -22.29 -5.63 2.63
C ASN A 81 -23.76 -5.16 2.56
N VAL A 82 -24.25 -4.82 1.37
CA VAL A 82 -25.71 -4.71 1.12
C VAL A 82 -26.16 -6.07 0.62
N GLU A 83 -26.53 -6.95 1.55
CA GLU A 83 -27.16 -8.23 1.21
C GLU A 83 -28.52 -7.96 0.53
N PHE A 84 -28.78 -8.71 -0.55
CA PHE A 84 -30.11 -8.89 -1.13
C PHE A 84 -30.92 -9.90 -0.33
#